data_AF-A0A849S7K8-F1
#
_entry.id   AF-A0A849S7K8-F1
#
_cell.length_a   1.000
_cell.length_b   1.000
_cell.length_c   1.000
_cell.angle_alpha   90.00
_cell.angle_beta   90.00
_cell.angle_gamma   90.00
#
_symmetry.space_group_name_H-M   'P 1'
#
loop_
_entity.id
_entity.type
_entity.pdbx_description
1 polymer ?
#
loop_
_entity_poly.entity_id
_entity_poly.type
_entity_poly.pdbx_seq_one_letter_code
_entity_poly.pdbx_strand_id
1 'polypeptide(L)' 'MFAGENGHVQETIKHAKEGIAHEKEAITHLEEAIKGSDNAHAKEALEHAKESLKHAEESLTHAEQAAQKSKGKKK' A
#
# COMPACT_ATOMS: atom_id res chain seq x y z
N MET A 1 28.68 -1.65 -2.45
CA MET A 1 28.13 -0.31 -2.16
C MET A 1 26.85 -0.53 -1.37
N PHE A 2 26.86 -0.29 -0.06
CA PHE A 2 25.62 -0.32 0.72
C PHE A 2 24.82 0.93 0.36
N ALA A 3 23.58 0.75 -0.07
CA ALA A 3 22.65 1.87 -0.22
C ALA A 3 22.62 2.58 1.14
N GLY A 4 23.05 3.84 1.20
CA GLY A 4 23.01 4.60 2.46
C GLY A 4 21.59 4.62 3.02
N GLU A 5 21.43 4.96 4.30
CA GLU A 5 20.16 4.97 5.06
C GLU A 5 18.93 5.50 4.27
N ASN A 6 19.14 6.43 3.33
CA ASN A 6 18.09 6.96 2.44
C ASN A 6 17.64 6.04 1.30
N GLY A 7 18.48 5.11 0.82
CA GLY A 7 18.18 4.20 -0.28
C GLY A 7 17.11 3.20 0.09
N HIS A 8 17.20 2.61 1.30
CA HIS A 8 16.17 1.72 1.82
C HIS A 8 14.80 2.41 1.93
N VAL A 9 14.76 3.67 2.38
CA VAL A 9 13.50 4.42 2.48
C VAL A 9 12.88 4.69 1.11
N GLN A 10 13.68 5.03 0.09
CA GLN A 10 13.17 5.22 -1.27
C GLN A 10 12.64 3.91 -1.88
N GLU A 11 13.32 2.80 -1.64
CA GLU A 11 12.87 1.48 -2.09
C GLU A 11 11.57 1.07 -1.39
N THR A 12 11.44 1.28 -0.08
CA THR A 12 10.19 1.07 0.66
C THR A 12 9.03 1.89 0.09
N ILE A 13 9.25 3.17 -0.22
CA ILE A 13 8.22 4.02 -0.84
C ILE A 13 7.80 3.47 -2.21
N LYS A 14 8.76 3.01 -3.01
CA LYS A 14 8.48 2.41 -4.31
C LYS A 14 7.62 1.15 -4.17
N HIS A 15 8.04 0.20 -3.33
CA HIS A 15 7.30 -1.04 -3.11
C HIS A 15 5.92 -0.79 -2.50
N ALA A 16 5.78 0.18 -1.60
CA ALA A 16 4.48 0.56 -1.06
C ALA A 16 3.52 1.06 -2.15
N LYS A 17 4.01 1.87 -3.11
CA LYS A 17 3.20 2.33 -4.25
C LYS A 17 2.80 1.19 -5.19
N GLU A 18 3.71 0.26 -5.46
CA GLU A 18 3.41 -0.94 -6.26
C GLU A 18 2.38 -1.83 -5.56
N GLY A 19 2.53 -2.06 -4.25
CA GLY A 19 1.55 -2.81 -3.45
C GLY A 19 0.16 -2.17 -3.46
N ILE A 20 0.07 -0.85 -3.29
CA ILE A 20 -1.20 -0.11 -3.38
C ILE A 20 -1.86 -0.29 -4.76
N ALA A 21 -1.08 -0.29 -5.84
CA ALA A 21 -1.62 -0.50 -7.18
C ALA A 21 -2.22 -1.91 -7.32
N HIS A 22 -1.49 -2.94 -6.88
CA HIS A 22 -1.98 -4.33 -6.92
C HIS A 22 -3.23 -4.53 -6.05
N GLU A 23 -3.28 -3.91 -4.87
CA GLU A 23 -4.45 -3.98 -3.99
C GLU A 23 -5.71 -3.37 -4.65
N LYS A 24 -5.54 -2.24 -5.37
CA LYS A 24 -6.65 -1.62 -6.13
C LYS A 24 -7.13 -2.51 -7.28
N GLU A 25 -6.22 -3.21 -7.96
CA GLU A 25 -6.60 -4.20 -8.99
C GLU A 25 -7.32 -5.39 -8.37
N ALA A 26 -6.86 -5.91 -7.23
CA ALA A 26 -7.52 -6.99 -6.51
C ALA A 26 -8.93 -6.61 -6.05
N ILE A 27 -9.12 -5.40 -5.51
CA ILE A 27 -10.44 -4.84 -5.18
C ILE A 27 -11.34 -4.80 -6.41
N THR A 28 -10.83 -4.33 -7.55
CA THR A 28 -11.60 -4.27 -8.80
C THR A 28 -12.09 -5.66 -9.21
N HIS A 29 -11.22 -6.67 -9.19
CA HIS A 29 -11.60 -8.03 -9.52
C HIS A 29 -12.57 -8.66 -8.52
N LEU A 30 -12.44 -8.34 -7.24
CA LEU A 30 -13.41 -8.77 -6.22
C LEU A 30 -14.78 -8.14 -6.47
N GLU A 31 -14.85 -6.84 -6.77
CA GLU A 31 -16.09 -6.14 -7.12
C GLU A 31 -16.77 -6.75 -8.36
N GLU A 32 -15.99 -7.09 -9.39
CA GLU A 32 -16.49 -7.79 -10.57
C GLU A 32 -17.01 -9.20 -10.23
N ALA A 33 -16.27 -9.96 -9.42
CA ALA A 33 -16.64 -11.33 -9.04
C ALA A 33 -17.90 -11.39 -8.17
N ILE A 34 -18.16 -10.36 -7.36
CA ILE A 34 -19.38 -10.29 -6.54
C ILE A 34 -20.58 -9.69 -7.27
N LYS A 35 -20.40 -9.16 -8.47
CA LYS A 35 -21.48 -8.53 -9.23
C LYS A 35 -22.57 -9.57 -9.55
N GLY A 36 -23.74 -9.40 -8.94
CA GLY A 36 -24.85 -10.35 -9.08
C GLY A 36 -24.70 -11.62 -8.25
N SER A 37 -23.80 -11.64 -7.28
CA SER A 37 -23.57 -12.75 -6.36
C SER A 37 -23.88 -12.34 -4.92
N ASP A 38 -24.49 -13.26 -4.17
CA ASP A 38 -24.73 -13.12 -2.73
C ASP A 38 -23.72 -13.89 -1.88
N ASN A 39 -22.57 -14.27 -2.46
CA ASN A 39 -21.52 -14.95 -1.72
C ASN A 39 -20.95 -14.04 -0.61
N ALA A 40 -21.27 -14.37 0.63
CA ALA A 40 -20.86 -13.63 1.82
C ALA A 40 -19.33 -13.57 1.99
N HIS A 41 -18.62 -14.65 1.69
CA HIS A 41 -17.16 -14.69 1.81
C HIS A 41 -16.47 -13.78 0.79
N ALA A 42 -17.04 -13.63 -0.40
CA ALA A 42 -16.48 -12.74 -1.41
C ALA A 42 -16.72 -11.26 -1.03
N LYS A 43 -17.86 -10.93 -0.40
CA LYS A 43 -18.12 -9.60 0.18
C LYS A 43 -17.16 -9.31 1.36
N GLU A 44 -16.92 -10.28 2.22
CA GLU A 44 -15.95 -10.18 3.33
C GLU A 44 -14.50 -10.00 2.83
N ALA A 45 -14.11 -10.75 1.80
CA ALA A 45 -12.80 -10.59 1.16
C ALA A 45 -12.60 -9.18 0.57
N LEU A 46 -13.65 -8.61 -0.04
CA LEU A 46 -13.63 -7.22 -0.53
C LEU A 46 -13.42 -6.21 0.61
N GLU A 47 -14.08 -6.40 1.75
CA GLU A 47 -13.89 -5.51 2.90
C GLU A 47 -12.46 -5.62 3.45
N HIS A 48 -11.91 -6.82 3.60
CA HIS A 48 -10.52 -7.00 4.02
C HIS A 48 -9.49 -6.41 3.03
N ALA A 49 -9.76 -6.48 1.73
CA ALA A 49 -8.91 -5.85 0.73
C ALA A 49 -8.93 -4.31 0.85
N LYS A 50 -10.10 -3.72 1.12
CA LYS A 50 -10.21 -2.27 1.38
C LYS A 50 -9.49 -1.85 2.67
N GLU A 51 -9.58 -2.64 3.73
CA GLU A 51 -8.83 -2.39 4.97
C GLU A 51 -7.31 -2.51 4.74
N SER A 52 -6.88 -3.51 3.99
CA SER A 52 -5.47 -3.71 3.61
C SER A 52 -4.95 -2.53 2.79
N LEU A 53 -5.74 -2.02 1.84
CA LEU A 53 -5.42 -0.82 1.08
C LEU A 53 -5.20 0.39 1.99
N LYS A 54 -6.09 0.62 2.96
CA LYS A 54 -5.95 1.72 3.92
C LYS A 54 -4.64 1.61 4.71
N HIS A 55 -4.30 0.42 5.21
CA HIS A 55 -3.04 0.22 5.92
C HIS A 55 -1.80 0.40 5.03
N ALA A 56 -1.90 0.05 3.75
CA ALA A 56 -0.84 0.30 2.78
C ALA A 56 -0.63 1.80 2.55
N GLU A 57 -1.70 2.58 2.44
CA GLU A 57 -1.66 4.05 2.31
C GLU A 57 -1.10 4.75 3.56
N GLU A 58 -1.47 4.27 4.76
CA GLU A 58 -0.88 4.73 6.03
C GLU A 58 0.62 4.43 6.10
N SER A 59 1.02 3.22 5.70
CA SER A 59 2.43 2.80 5.65
C SER A 59 3.24 3.65 4.67
N LEU A 60 2.69 3.95 3.49
CA LEU A 60 3.30 4.86 2.54
C LEU A 60 3.50 6.26 3.14
N THR A 61 2.48 6.79 3.82
CA THR A 61 2.55 8.10 4.48
C THR A 61 3.69 8.15 5.51
N HIS A 62 3.85 7.10 6.32
CA HIS A 62 4.96 7.02 7.27
C HIS A 62 6.33 6.93 6.60
N ALA A 63 6.45 6.16 5.51
CA ALA A 63 7.69 6.07 4.75
C ALA A 63 8.07 7.43 4.13
N GLU A 64 7.11 8.18 3.61
CA GLU A 64 7.32 9.53 3.08
C GLU A 64 7.73 10.52 4.19
N GLN A 65 7.11 10.45 5.37
CA GLN A 65 7.52 11.27 6.53
C GLN A 65 8.95 10.93 6.99
N ALA A 66 9.34 9.65 7.00
CA ALA A 66 10.70 9.23 7.32
C ALA A 66 11.71 9.79 6.30
N ALA A 67 11.38 9.77 5.01
CA ALA A 67 12.19 10.36 3.95
C ALA A 67 12.35 11.88 4.07
N GLN A 68 11.34 12.59 4.58
CA GLN A 68 11.42 14.03 4.81
C GLN A 68 12.28 14.37 6.03
N LYS A 69 12.12 13.63 7.15
CA LYS A 69 12.91 13.82 8.37
C LYS A 69 14.40 13.56 8.14
N SER A 70 14.76 12.57 7.32
CA SER A 70 16.16 12.30 6.98
C SER A 70 16.80 13.41 6.13
N LYS A 71 16.01 14.13 5.30
CA LYS A 71 16.47 15.31 4.56
C LYS A 71 16.66 16.54 5.47
N GLY A 72 15.86 16.69 6.52
CA GLY A 72 15.94 17.82 7.47
C GLY A 72 17.13 17.77 8.44
N LYS A 73 17.71 16.59 8.69
CA LYS A 73 18.90 16.40 9.55
C LYS A 73 20.24 16.75 8.88
N LYS A 74 20.26 17.21 7.62
CA LYS A 74 21.48 17.66 6.92
C LYS A 74 21.76 19.17 7.09
N LYS A 75 21.66 19.71 8.31
CA LYS A 75 22.12 21.07 8.64
C LYS A 75 23.15 21.03 9.76
#